data_AF-A0A2N1S4Z8-F1
#
_entry.id   AF-A0A2N1S4Z8-F1
#
_cell.length_a   1.000
_cell.length_b   1.000
_cell.length_c   1.000
_cell.angle_alpha   90.00
_cell.angle_beta   90.00
_cell.angle_gamma   90.00
#
_symmetry.space_group_name_H-M   'P 1'
#
loop_
_entity.id
_entity.type
_entity.pdbx_description
1 polymer ?
#
loop_
_entity_poly.entity_id
_entity_poly.type
_entity_poly.pdbx_seq_one_letter_code
_entity_poly.pdbx_strand_id
1 'polypeptide(L)'
;MKTFQLLMGCGTIDPVNPSLFVLGLGETEHLYEAEMLVLELSPHSVRVMEVGKAALGDLPAFEMNLEPLFALMGPACPSLLLSPTMLPPMIVEKLYHLYFRSRNDGWRLLEGVRCYPGNPFKRVRRELGARYNASGPLKDRRLERDEATELASLLLEKRTSDMEWKTFILSWGDAASNALDEDPSTLVMSLEDFLSLYDDLQETCRLKWKRHTRRSYAGGSPHPVS
;
A
#
# COMPACT_ATOMS: atom_id res chain seq x y z
N MET A 1 -17.00 17.06 -7.11
CA MET A 1 -15.77 16.22 -7.00
C MET A 1 -15.79 15.70 -5.59
N LYS A 2 -15.88 14.39 -5.38
CA LYS A 2 -15.79 13.80 -4.03
C LYS A 2 -14.34 13.92 -3.58
N THR A 3 -13.98 14.97 -2.83
CA THR A 3 -12.58 15.23 -2.51
C THR A 3 -12.09 14.44 -1.29
N PHE A 4 -11.91 13.13 -1.47
CA PHE A 4 -11.09 12.36 -0.54
C PHE A 4 -9.65 12.89 -0.58
N GLN A 5 -9.03 13.12 0.56
CA GLN A 5 -7.62 13.53 0.67
C GLN A 5 -6.82 12.49 1.46
N LEU A 6 -5.81 11.90 0.83
CA LEU A 6 -4.93 10.93 1.48
C LEU A 6 -4.11 11.59 2.59
N LEU A 7 -4.14 11.01 3.79
CA LEU A 7 -3.23 11.35 4.89
C LEU A 7 -2.08 10.37 5.01
N MET A 8 -2.36 9.07 4.85
CA MET A 8 -1.40 7.99 4.95
C MET A 8 -1.93 6.78 4.19
N GLY A 9 -1.06 6.02 3.53
CA GLY A 9 -1.49 4.76 2.91
C GLY A 9 -0.35 3.78 2.75
N CYS A 10 -0.60 2.51 2.96
CA CYS A 10 0.44 1.50 2.91
C CYS A 10 -0.09 0.15 2.49
N GLY A 11 0.74 -0.65 1.84
CA GLY A 11 0.41 -1.98 1.37
C GLY A 11 1.36 -3.05 1.89
N THR A 12 0.78 -4.21 2.23
CA THR A 12 1.53 -5.43 2.52
C THR A 12 1.54 -6.28 1.26
N ILE A 13 2.74 -6.64 0.81
CA ILE A 13 2.92 -7.59 -0.29
C ILE A 13 2.96 -8.99 0.29
N ASP A 14 1.84 -9.69 0.17
CA ASP A 14 1.69 -11.09 0.54
C ASP A 14 1.11 -11.86 -0.66
N PRO A 15 1.70 -12.98 -1.09
CA PRO A 15 1.20 -13.74 -2.23
C PRO A 15 -0.14 -14.46 -1.99
N VAL A 16 -0.58 -14.57 -0.74
CA VAL A 16 -1.88 -15.17 -0.37
C VAL A 16 -2.93 -14.08 -0.22
N ASN A 17 -2.62 -13.01 0.52
CA ASN A 17 -3.58 -11.95 0.78
C ASN A 17 -2.91 -10.57 0.81
N PRO A 18 -2.55 -9.99 -0.36
CA PRO A 18 -2.02 -8.64 -0.42
C PRO A 18 -3.09 -7.67 0.07
N SER A 19 -2.68 -6.63 0.80
CA SER A 19 -3.63 -5.70 1.41
C SER A 19 -3.14 -4.27 1.30
N LEU A 20 -4.04 -3.34 1.00
CA LEU A 20 -3.82 -1.90 1.00
C LEU A 20 -4.68 -1.24 2.08
N PHE A 21 -4.04 -0.44 2.93
CA PHE A 21 -4.70 0.36 3.95
C PHE A 21 -4.50 1.83 3.62
N VAL A 22 -5.59 2.61 3.69
CA VAL A 22 -5.60 4.02 3.33
C VAL A 22 -6.36 4.78 4.41
N LEU A 23 -5.70 5.77 5.01
CA LEU A 23 -6.31 6.74 5.90
C LEU A 23 -6.40 8.08 5.16
N GLY A 24 -7.59 8.68 5.15
CA GLY A 24 -7.77 9.99 4.54
C GLY A 24 -8.96 10.76 5.11
N LEU A 25 -9.15 11.94 4.55
CA LEU A 25 -10.20 12.88 4.90
C LEU A 25 -11.29 12.85 3.82
N GLY A 26 -12.52 12.58 4.22
CA GLY A 26 -13.74 12.73 3.43
C GLY A 26 -14.37 14.11 3.61
N GLU A 27 -15.33 14.44 2.73
CA GLU A 27 -16.12 15.66 2.84
C GLU A 27 -17.12 15.57 4.01
N THR A 28 -17.42 16.71 4.63
CA THR A 28 -18.55 16.84 5.55
C THR A 28 -19.40 18.04 5.16
N GLU A 29 -20.61 18.12 5.70
CA GLU A 29 -21.48 19.30 5.56
C GLU A 29 -20.94 20.53 6.32
N HIS A 30 -19.96 20.35 7.22
CA HIS A 30 -19.39 21.41 8.04
C HIS A 30 -18.10 21.98 7.43
N LEU A 31 -18.06 23.30 7.20
CA LEU A 31 -16.94 24.02 6.59
C LEU A 31 -15.57 23.85 7.28
N TYR A 32 -15.56 23.40 8.54
CA TYR A 32 -14.36 23.28 9.37
C TYR A 32 -14.11 21.87 9.88
N GLU A 33 -14.81 20.86 9.36
CA GLU A 33 -14.60 19.45 9.75
C GLU A 33 -14.47 18.54 8.52
N ALA A 34 -13.69 17.49 8.67
CA ALA A 34 -13.58 16.40 7.70
C ALA A 34 -13.79 15.05 8.39
N GLU A 35 -14.51 14.15 7.75
CA GLU A 35 -14.63 12.76 8.20
C GLU A 35 -13.28 12.06 8.01
N MET A 36 -12.80 11.38 9.03
CA MET A 36 -11.63 10.53 8.91
C MET A 36 -12.10 9.13 8.49
N LEU A 37 -11.62 8.69 7.34
CA LEU A 37 -12.01 7.43 6.74
C LEU A 37 -10.79 6.51 6.65
N VAL A 38 -11.00 5.24 7.00
CA VAL A 38 -10.06 4.15 6.76
C VAL A 38 -10.66 3.23 5.72
N LEU A 39 -9.91 3.01 4.65
CA LEU A 39 -10.19 2.03 3.61
C LEU A 39 -9.19 0.88 3.73
N GLU A 40 -9.71 -0.33 3.88
CA GLU A 40 -8.97 -1.59 3.85
C GLU A 40 -9.40 -2.36 2.60
N LEU A 41 -8.43 -2.65 1.73
CA LEU A 41 -8.62 -3.38 0.49
C LEU A 41 -7.76 -4.64 0.49
N SER A 42 -8.35 -5.76 0.15
CA SER A 42 -7.68 -7.01 -0.22
C SER A 42 -8.50 -7.72 -1.31
N PRO A 43 -7.95 -8.72 -2.00
CA PRO A 43 -8.73 -9.49 -2.98
C PRO A 43 -10.03 -10.06 -2.41
N HIS A 44 -10.06 -10.40 -1.12
CA HIS A 44 -11.21 -11.03 -0.46
C HIS A 44 -12.10 -10.08 0.32
N SER A 45 -11.70 -8.81 0.48
CA SER A 45 -12.41 -7.90 1.38
C SER A 45 -12.23 -6.44 0.99
N VAL A 46 -13.32 -5.70 1.07
CA VAL A 46 -13.36 -4.24 0.98
C VAL A 46 -14.06 -3.73 2.22
N ARG A 47 -13.39 -2.87 2.98
CA ARG A 47 -13.97 -2.26 4.18
C ARG A 47 -13.70 -0.77 4.18
N VAL A 48 -14.75 -0.01 4.44
CA VAL A 48 -14.68 1.44 4.68
C VAL A 48 -15.20 1.69 6.08
N MET A 49 -14.43 2.41 6.88
CA MET A 49 -14.75 2.72 8.27
C MET A 49 -14.59 4.22 8.50
N GLU A 50 -15.61 4.87 9.03
CA GLU A 50 -15.47 6.17 9.65
C GLU A 50 -14.81 5.97 11.03
N VAL A 51 -13.68 6.61 11.24
CA VAL A 51 -12.85 6.44 12.45
C VAL A 51 -12.82 7.70 13.31
N GLY A 52 -13.45 8.78 12.86
CA GLY A 52 -13.57 10.02 13.61
C GLY A 52 -13.75 11.23 12.71
N LYS A 53 -13.53 12.42 13.28
CA LYS A 53 -13.56 13.69 12.56
C LYS A 53 -12.29 14.48 12.84
N ALA A 54 -11.80 15.19 11.84
CA ALA A 54 -10.66 16.11 11.94
C ALA A 54 -11.13 17.54 11.73
N ALA A 55 -10.66 18.47 12.58
CA ALA A 55 -10.88 19.90 12.36
C ALA A 55 -10.00 20.39 11.20
N LEU A 56 -10.60 21.08 10.23
CA LEU A 56 -9.91 21.66 9.08
C LEU A 56 -9.27 23.00 9.49
N GLY A 57 -7.95 23.07 9.44
CA GLY A 57 -7.18 24.27 9.79
C GLY A 57 -5.98 23.98 10.69
N ASP A 58 -6.07 22.90 11.47
CA ASP A 58 -4.94 22.36 12.22
C ASP A 58 -4.28 21.25 11.40
N LEU A 59 -3.10 21.52 10.85
CA LEU A 59 -2.24 20.42 10.43
C LEU A 59 -1.92 19.57 11.68
N PRO A 60 -1.90 18.24 11.59
CA PRO A 60 -1.49 17.42 12.72
C PRO A 60 -0.09 17.86 13.14
N ALA A 61 0.02 18.49 14.31
CA ALA A 61 1.30 18.77 14.90
C ALA A 61 1.95 17.41 15.18
N PHE A 62 3.20 17.20 14.76
CA PHE A 62 3.93 15.95 15.05
C PHE A 62 4.19 15.72 16.56
N GLU A 63 3.77 16.67 17.40
CA GLU A 63 3.74 16.55 18.85
C GLU A 63 2.48 15.80 19.35
N MET A 64 1.47 15.61 18.50
CA MET A 64 0.30 14.79 18.78
C MET A 64 0.67 13.30 18.81
N ASN A 65 0.02 12.54 19.69
CA ASN A 65 0.16 11.09 19.71
C ASN A 65 -0.51 10.48 18.47
N LEU A 66 0.29 10.01 17.51
CA LEU A 66 -0.18 9.38 16.26
C LEU A 66 -0.41 7.86 16.38
N GLU A 67 -0.03 7.24 17.50
CA GLU A 67 -0.19 5.79 17.70
C GLU A 67 -1.62 5.27 17.47
N PRO A 68 -2.70 5.98 17.89
CA PRO A 68 -4.06 5.55 17.58
C PRO A 68 -4.35 5.48 16.08
N LEU A 69 -3.76 6.37 15.27
CA LEU A 69 -3.92 6.33 13.82
C LEU A 69 -3.14 5.16 13.21
N PHE A 70 -1.94 4.89 13.72
CA PHE A 70 -1.13 3.76 13.28
C PHE A 70 -1.78 2.41 13.58
N ALA A 71 -2.54 2.30 14.68
CA ALA A 71 -3.29 1.09 15.02
C ALA A 71 -4.39 0.76 13.99
N LEU A 72 -4.84 1.74 13.20
CA LEU A 72 -5.81 1.54 12.11
C LEU A 72 -5.15 1.01 10.83
N MET A 73 -3.82 1.10 10.72
CA MET A 73 -3.07 0.77 9.51
C MET A 73 -2.59 -0.68 9.51
N GLY A 74 -3.51 -1.64 9.46
CA GLY A 74 -3.20 -3.05 9.21
C GLY A 74 -2.33 -3.78 10.27
N PRO A 75 -2.38 -5.11 10.33
CA PRO A 75 -1.68 -5.88 11.36
C PRO A 75 -0.24 -6.23 11.00
N ALA A 76 0.25 -5.98 9.78
CA ALA A 76 1.59 -6.33 9.31
C ALA A 76 2.42 -5.09 8.95
N CYS A 77 3.74 -5.15 9.11
CA CYS A 77 4.65 -4.08 8.68
C CYS A 77 4.67 -3.99 7.14
N PRO A 78 4.21 -2.87 6.54
CA PRO A 78 4.03 -2.77 5.10
C PRO A 78 5.33 -2.40 4.39
N SER A 79 5.44 -2.82 3.13
CA SER A 79 6.58 -2.49 2.27
C SER A 79 6.23 -1.51 1.15
N LEU A 80 4.96 -1.41 0.77
CA LEU A 80 4.46 -0.40 -0.16
C LEU A 80 4.00 0.83 0.65
N LEU A 81 4.51 2.02 0.33
CA LEU A 81 4.12 3.27 0.97
C LEU A 81 3.51 4.23 -0.04
N LEU A 82 2.36 4.81 0.29
CA LEU A 82 1.71 5.85 -0.50
C LEU A 82 2.12 7.21 0.04
N SER A 83 2.78 8.02 -0.79
CA SER A 83 3.21 9.37 -0.39
C SER A 83 2.12 10.39 -0.73
N PRO A 84 1.41 10.99 0.24
CA PRO A 84 0.30 11.91 -0.03
C PRO A 84 0.79 13.26 -0.56
N THR A 85 0.14 13.81 -1.59
CA THR A 85 0.55 15.08 -2.23
C THR A 85 0.39 16.29 -1.31
N MET A 86 -0.60 16.27 -0.41
CA MET A 86 -0.89 17.35 0.52
C MET A 86 0.20 17.55 1.60
N LEU A 87 1.01 16.52 1.87
CA LEU A 87 2.10 16.59 2.85
C LEU A 87 3.45 16.76 2.14
N PRO A 88 4.34 17.66 2.60
CA PRO A 88 5.71 17.75 2.07
C PRO A 88 6.48 16.43 2.21
N PRO A 89 7.42 16.07 1.31
CA PRO A 89 8.14 14.80 1.37
C PRO A 89 8.83 14.51 2.73
N MET A 90 9.44 15.52 3.35
CA MET A 90 10.06 15.38 4.68
C MET A 90 9.07 15.02 5.80
N ILE A 91 7.83 15.51 5.67
CA ILE A 91 6.73 15.25 6.61
C ILE A 91 6.24 13.82 6.43
N VAL A 92 6.16 13.35 5.18
CA VAL A 92 5.81 11.96 4.84
C VAL A 92 6.86 10.98 5.36
N GLU A 93 8.14 11.27 5.18
CA GLU A 93 9.23 10.44 5.71
C GLU A 93 9.18 10.36 7.24
N LYS A 94 8.97 11.50 7.91
CA LYS A 94 8.80 11.53 9.37
C LYS A 94 7.58 10.74 9.83
N LEU A 95 6.46 10.82 9.11
CA LEU A 95 5.25 10.04 9.39
C LEU A 95 5.53 8.54 9.31
N TYR A 96 6.16 8.07 8.23
CA TYR A 96 6.49 6.65 8.07
C TYR A 96 7.57 6.16 9.03
N HIS A 97 8.54 7.02 9.38
CA HIS A 97 9.47 6.72 10.47
C HIS A 97 8.73 6.43 11.78
N LEU A 98 7.82 7.33 12.19
CA LEU A 98 7.04 7.15 13.43
C LEU A 98 6.17 5.91 13.37
N TYR A 99 5.55 5.66 12.21
CA TYR A 99 4.75 4.47 11.98
C TYR A 99 5.58 3.19 12.09
N PHE A 100 6.71 3.08 11.40
CA PHE A 100 7.58 1.91 11.50
C PHE A 100 8.12 1.71 12.92
N ARG A 101 8.38 2.80 13.63
CA ARG A 101 8.71 2.71 15.05
C ARG A 101 7.57 2.15 15.88
N SER A 102 6.29 2.25 15.53
CA SER A 102 5.20 1.65 16.32
C SER A 102 4.99 0.15 16.03
N ARG A 103 5.67 -0.41 15.03
CA ARG A 103 5.54 -1.80 14.60
C ARG A 103 6.47 -2.74 15.38
N ASN A 104 5.99 -3.96 15.65
CA ASN A 104 6.77 -5.00 16.34
C ASN A 104 7.45 -5.99 15.37
N ASP A 105 7.21 -5.85 14.07
CA ASP A 105 7.52 -6.80 13.00
C ASP A 105 8.25 -6.12 11.81
N GLY A 106 9.08 -5.11 12.11
CA GLY A 106 9.73 -4.30 11.07
C GLY A 106 11.15 -4.74 10.71
N TRP A 107 11.86 -5.42 11.61
CA TRP A 107 13.28 -5.74 11.42
C TRP A 107 13.53 -6.69 10.25
N ARG A 108 12.73 -7.76 10.11
CA ARG A 108 12.84 -8.66 8.96
C ARG A 108 12.61 -7.95 7.64
N LEU A 109 11.66 -7.01 7.60
CA LEU A 109 11.39 -6.22 6.41
C LEU A 109 12.60 -5.37 6.04
N LEU A 110 13.20 -4.66 7.00
CA LEU A 110 14.42 -3.86 6.77
C LEU A 110 15.56 -4.72 6.24
N GLU A 111 15.85 -5.85 6.89
CA GLU A 111 16.89 -6.78 6.42
C GLU A 111 16.60 -7.31 5.01
N GLY A 112 15.32 -7.57 4.71
CA GLY A 112 14.87 -7.95 3.38
C GLY A 112 15.10 -6.85 2.34
N VAL A 113 14.80 -5.59 2.67
CA VAL A 113 15.05 -4.43 1.78
C VAL A 113 16.56 -4.26 1.55
N ARG A 114 17.38 -4.37 2.59
CA ARG A 114 18.85 -4.30 2.50
C ARG A 114 19.44 -5.41 1.64
N CYS A 115 18.96 -6.64 1.81
CA CYS A 115 19.45 -7.80 1.06
C CYS A 115 19.00 -7.82 -0.41
N TYR A 116 17.86 -7.21 -0.73
CA TYR A 116 17.25 -7.21 -2.06
C TYR A 116 16.86 -5.80 -2.52
N PRO A 117 17.84 -4.88 -2.66
CA PRO A 117 17.56 -3.50 -3.03
C PRO A 117 16.90 -3.44 -4.40
N GLY A 118 15.72 -2.80 -4.47
CA GLY A 118 14.92 -2.69 -5.69
C GLY A 118 14.39 -4.03 -6.24
N ASN A 119 14.43 -5.11 -5.47
CA ASN A 119 13.91 -6.42 -5.88
C ASN A 119 12.95 -7.06 -4.85
N PRO A 120 11.77 -6.43 -4.64
CA PRO A 120 10.72 -6.95 -3.75
C PRO A 120 10.27 -8.38 -4.10
N PHE A 121 10.23 -8.78 -5.37
CA PHE A 121 9.91 -10.16 -5.77
C PHE A 121 10.83 -11.20 -5.11
N LYS A 122 12.16 -11.01 -5.20
CA LYS A 122 13.12 -11.91 -4.56
C LYS A 122 13.00 -11.89 -3.04
N ARG A 123 12.77 -10.71 -2.44
CA ARG A 123 12.53 -10.56 -1.00
C ARG A 123 11.33 -11.40 -0.55
N VAL A 124 10.18 -11.21 -1.18
CA VAL A 124 8.93 -11.90 -0.86
C VAL A 124 9.07 -13.41 -1.06
N ARG A 125 9.70 -13.86 -2.16
CA ARG A 125 9.92 -15.29 -2.40
C ARG A 125 10.81 -15.93 -1.33
N ARG A 126 11.87 -15.24 -0.89
CA ARG A 126 12.71 -15.73 0.22
C ARG A 126 11.94 -15.77 1.53
N GLU A 127 11.12 -14.76 1.81
CA GLU A 127 10.31 -14.71 3.03
C GLU A 127 9.29 -15.86 3.07
N LEU A 128 8.61 -16.13 1.95
CA LEU A 128 7.73 -17.30 1.82
C LEU A 128 8.48 -18.61 2.07
N GLY A 129 9.66 -18.78 1.43
CA GLY A 129 10.48 -19.97 1.65
C GLY A 129 10.93 -20.11 3.10
N ALA A 130 11.22 -19.00 3.79
CA ALA A 130 11.55 -19.02 5.21
C ALA A 130 10.34 -19.42 6.07
N ARG A 131 9.14 -18.90 5.77
CA ARG A 131 7.89 -19.25 6.48
C ARG A 131 7.53 -20.71 6.31
N TYR A 132 7.64 -21.25 5.09
CA TYR A 132 7.32 -22.65 4.79
C TYR A 132 8.25 -23.65 5.51
N ASN A 133 9.52 -23.29 5.68
CA ASN A 133 10.52 -24.16 6.32
C ASN A 133 10.64 -23.96 7.83
N ALA A 134 9.93 -22.98 8.41
CA ALA A 134 10.02 -22.69 9.83
C ALA A 134 9.14 -23.65 10.63
N SER A 135 9.67 -24.18 11.73
CA SER A 135 8.92 -24.98 12.71
C SER A 135 8.06 -24.13 13.66
N GLY A 136 8.03 -22.81 13.47
CA GLY A 136 7.30 -21.85 14.29
C GLY A 136 7.40 -20.44 13.71
N PRO A 137 6.90 -19.41 14.42
CA PRO A 137 6.99 -18.04 13.97
C PRO A 137 8.43 -17.60 13.73
N LEU A 138 8.65 -16.89 12.63
CA LEU A 138 9.95 -16.32 12.33
C LEU A 138 10.29 -15.24 13.35
N LYS A 139 11.55 -15.24 13.82
CA LYS A 139 12.03 -14.18 14.71
C LYS A 139 11.98 -12.84 14.01
N ASP A 140 11.35 -11.88 14.65
CA ASP A 140 11.27 -10.48 14.24
C ASP A 140 11.32 -9.57 15.48
N ARG A 141 11.55 -8.28 15.27
CA ARG A 141 11.53 -7.29 16.33
C ARG A 141 11.11 -5.92 15.82
N ARG A 142 10.78 -5.06 16.78
CA ARG A 142 10.63 -3.62 16.59
C ARG A 142 11.94 -3.01 16.08
N LEU A 143 11.81 -2.03 15.20
CA LEU A 143 12.91 -1.26 14.66
C LEU A 143 13.42 -0.23 15.67
N GLU A 144 14.72 -0.06 15.73
CA GLU A 144 15.35 1.07 16.41
C GLU A 144 15.08 2.38 15.65
N ARG A 145 15.41 3.51 16.27
CA ARG A 145 15.12 4.83 15.67
C ARG A 145 15.76 4.97 14.29
N ASP A 146 17.05 4.69 14.18
CA ASP A 146 17.79 4.89 12.93
C ASP A 146 17.38 3.87 11.87
N GLU A 147 17.05 2.64 12.28
CA GLU A 147 16.53 1.58 11.42
C GLU A 147 15.16 1.94 10.82
N ALA A 148 14.26 2.54 11.61
CA ALA A 148 12.95 2.99 11.13
C ALA A 148 13.06 4.17 10.16
N THR A 149 14.01 5.09 10.41
CA THR A 149 14.34 6.16 9.46
C THR A 149 14.82 5.56 8.15
N GLU A 150 15.82 4.67 8.21
CA GLU A 150 16.38 4.02 7.03
C GLU A 150 15.32 3.28 6.22
N LEU A 151 14.46 2.50 6.88
CA LEU A 151 13.38 1.79 6.20
C LEU A 151 12.43 2.75 5.47
N ALA A 152 12.02 3.84 6.12
CA ALA A 152 11.18 4.86 5.51
C ALA A 152 11.86 5.50 4.28
N SER A 153 13.12 5.93 4.41
CA SER A 153 13.87 6.54 3.31
C SER A 153 14.01 5.58 2.12
N LEU A 154 14.35 4.31 2.38
CA LEU A 154 14.54 3.29 1.33
C LEU A 154 13.25 2.98 0.57
N LEU A 155 12.13 2.82 1.28
CA LEU A 155 10.85 2.48 0.67
C LEU A 155 10.18 3.66 -0.05
N LEU A 156 10.45 4.90 0.40
CA LEU A 156 9.98 6.11 -0.28
C LEU A 156 10.84 6.51 -1.49
N GLU A 157 12.02 5.90 -1.67
CA GLU A 157 12.82 6.10 -2.88
C GLU A 157 11.99 5.72 -4.11
N LYS A 158 11.88 6.63 -5.09
CA LYS A 158 11.02 6.47 -6.27
C LYS A 158 11.17 5.09 -6.93
N ARG A 159 12.40 4.64 -7.16
CA ARG A 159 12.67 3.36 -7.81
C ARG A 159 12.18 2.18 -6.98
N THR A 160 12.39 2.22 -5.66
CA THR A 160 11.92 1.18 -4.74
C THR A 160 10.41 1.17 -4.69
N SER A 161 9.78 2.33 -4.48
CA SER A 161 8.32 2.47 -4.47
C SER A 161 7.67 1.97 -5.76
N ASP A 162 8.25 2.26 -6.94
CA ASP A 162 7.75 1.76 -8.23
C ASP A 162 7.82 0.23 -8.32
N MET A 163 8.87 -0.38 -7.76
CA MET A 163 9.04 -1.84 -7.76
C MET A 163 8.15 -2.53 -6.73
N GLU A 164 7.97 -1.94 -5.54
CA GLU A 164 7.02 -2.40 -4.53
C GLU A 164 5.60 -2.38 -5.11
N TRP A 165 5.22 -1.29 -5.79
CA TRP A 165 3.92 -1.17 -6.45
C TRP A 165 3.68 -2.24 -7.51
N LYS A 166 4.64 -2.46 -8.42
CA LYS A 166 4.54 -3.52 -9.44
C LYS A 166 4.41 -4.90 -8.82
N THR A 167 5.14 -5.16 -7.74
CA THR A 167 5.08 -6.44 -7.03
C THR A 167 3.74 -6.61 -6.34
N PHE A 168 3.23 -5.55 -5.71
CA PHE A 168 1.90 -5.53 -5.11
C PHE A 168 0.80 -5.85 -6.12
N ILE A 169 0.81 -5.21 -7.30
CA ILE A 169 -0.13 -5.49 -8.40
C ILE A 169 -0.08 -6.95 -8.83
N LEU A 170 1.12 -7.52 -9.00
CA LEU A 170 1.25 -8.92 -9.40
C LEU A 170 0.75 -9.86 -8.30
N SER A 171 1.10 -9.60 -7.04
CA SER A 171 0.57 -10.37 -5.91
C SER A 171 -0.96 -10.29 -5.81
N TRP A 172 -1.55 -9.14 -6.13
CA TRP A 172 -3.02 -8.99 -6.17
C TRP A 172 -3.64 -9.86 -7.25
N GLY A 173 -3.08 -9.82 -8.46
CA GLY A 173 -3.53 -10.66 -9.58
C GLY A 173 -3.43 -12.14 -9.24
N ASP A 174 -2.27 -12.58 -8.72
CA ASP A 174 -2.03 -13.97 -8.34
C ASP A 174 -3.00 -14.43 -7.24
N ALA A 175 -3.17 -13.65 -6.17
CA ALA A 175 -4.08 -13.99 -5.07
C ALA A 175 -5.54 -14.08 -5.55
N ALA A 176 -5.97 -13.14 -6.39
CA ALA A 176 -7.33 -13.16 -6.94
C ALA A 176 -7.57 -14.38 -7.86
N SER A 177 -6.61 -14.72 -8.72
CA SER A 177 -6.68 -15.89 -9.59
C SER A 177 -6.67 -17.20 -8.80
N ASN A 178 -5.76 -17.34 -7.84
CA ASN A 178 -5.65 -18.54 -7.00
C ASN A 178 -6.95 -18.79 -6.21
N ALA A 179 -7.58 -17.73 -5.69
CA ALA A 179 -8.85 -17.83 -5.00
C ALA A 179 -9.97 -18.39 -5.89
N LEU A 180 -10.05 -17.93 -7.14
CA LEU A 180 -11.04 -18.41 -8.12
C LEU A 180 -10.74 -19.83 -8.62
N ASP A 181 -9.46 -20.21 -8.69
CA ASP A 181 -9.06 -21.58 -9.02
C ASP A 181 -9.43 -22.58 -7.90
N GLU A 182 -9.34 -22.14 -6.63
CA GLU A 182 -9.76 -22.93 -5.47
C GLU A 182 -11.29 -23.02 -5.33
N ASP A 183 -12.01 -21.90 -5.52
CA ASP A 183 -13.46 -21.85 -5.52
C ASP A 183 -13.99 -20.82 -6.55
N PRO A 184 -14.46 -21.27 -7.72
CA PRO A 184 -14.99 -20.38 -8.75
C PRO A 184 -16.21 -19.55 -8.32
N SER A 185 -16.86 -19.90 -7.22
CA SER A 185 -18.02 -19.16 -6.69
C SER A 185 -17.64 -18.08 -5.67
N THR A 186 -16.37 -18.01 -5.25
CA THR A 186 -15.92 -17.01 -4.29
C THR A 186 -15.98 -15.60 -4.89
N LEU A 187 -16.43 -14.64 -4.07
CA LEU A 187 -16.38 -13.23 -4.43
C LEU A 187 -14.97 -12.70 -4.23
N VAL A 188 -14.38 -12.19 -5.30
CA VAL A 188 -13.02 -11.66 -5.31
C VAL A 188 -13.00 -10.33 -6.04
N MET A 189 -12.33 -9.34 -5.46
CA MET A 189 -12.01 -8.10 -6.15
C MET A 189 -10.96 -8.39 -7.23
N SER A 190 -11.37 -8.27 -8.49
CA SER A 190 -10.44 -8.42 -9.61
C SER A 190 -9.34 -7.36 -9.57
N LEU A 191 -8.21 -7.64 -10.21
CA LEU A 191 -7.15 -6.64 -10.35
C LEU A 191 -7.65 -5.39 -11.10
N GLU A 192 -8.58 -5.56 -12.05
CA GLU A 192 -9.14 -4.44 -12.80
C GLU A 192 -10.00 -3.51 -11.92
N ASP A 193 -10.83 -4.10 -11.04
CA ASP A 193 -11.64 -3.35 -10.08
C ASP A 193 -10.76 -2.63 -9.05
N PHE A 194 -9.74 -3.31 -8.53
CA PHE A 194 -8.77 -2.71 -7.63
C PHE A 194 -8.07 -1.50 -8.28
N LEU A 195 -7.56 -1.67 -9.51
CA LEU A 195 -6.93 -0.58 -10.24
C LEU A 195 -7.91 0.56 -10.52
N SER A 196 -9.22 0.29 -10.62
CA SER A 196 -10.26 1.30 -10.83
C SER A 196 -10.40 2.19 -9.61
N LEU A 197 -10.44 1.58 -8.43
CA LEU A 197 -10.42 2.31 -7.17
C LEU A 197 -9.09 3.06 -6.98
N TYR A 198 -7.97 2.47 -7.40
CA TYR A 198 -6.67 3.12 -7.30
C TYR A 198 -6.53 4.33 -8.23
N ASP A 199 -7.24 4.37 -9.36
CA ASP A 199 -7.21 5.53 -10.28
C ASP A 199 -7.74 6.80 -9.60
N ASP A 200 -8.76 6.68 -8.74
CA ASP A 200 -9.24 7.80 -7.93
C ASP A 200 -8.24 8.14 -6.81
N LEU A 201 -7.70 7.13 -6.14
CA LEU A 201 -6.76 7.33 -5.03
C LEU A 201 -5.46 7.99 -5.49
N GLN A 202 -4.93 7.60 -6.65
CA GLN A 202 -3.63 8.07 -7.10
C GLN A 202 -3.61 9.58 -7.34
N GLU A 203 -4.74 10.23 -7.59
CA GLU A 203 -4.84 11.70 -7.69
C GLU A 203 -4.32 12.41 -6.43
N THR A 204 -4.45 11.77 -5.27
CA THR A 204 -4.07 12.31 -3.96
C THR A 204 -2.68 11.87 -3.48
N CYS A 205 -1.96 11.06 -4.27
CA CYS A 205 -0.64 10.54 -3.91
C CYS A 205 0.40 10.74 -5.03
N ARG A 206 1.69 10.64 -4.67
CA ARG A 206 2.83 10.79 -5.59
C ARG A 206 3.14 9.52 -6.38
N LEU A 207 2.64 8.37 -5.94
CA LEU A 207 2.80 7.09 -6.65
C LEU A 207 1.80 7.04 -7.81
N LYS A 208 2.21 7.56 -8.96
CA LYS A 208 1.39 7.60 -10.16
C LYS A 208 1.57 6.33 -10.98
N TRP A 209 0.46 5.71 -11.37
CA TRP A 209 0.45 4.53 -12.22
C TRP A 209 -0.44 4.78 -13.43
N LYS A 210 0.15 4.67 -14.62
CA LYS A 210 -0.63 4.68 -15.86
C LYS A 210 -0.91 3.25 -16.26
N ARG A 211 -2.19 2.91 -16.39
CA ARG A 211 -2.58 1.70 -17.08
C ARG A 211 -2.05 1.78 -18.50
N HIS A 212 -1.13 0.88 -18.85
CA HIS A 212 -0.87 0.61 -20.25
C HIS A 212 -2.03 -0.23 -20.77
N THR A 213 -3.07 0.44 -21.25
CA THR A 213 -4.04 -0.23 -22.12
C THR A 213 -3.26 -0.73 -23.32
N ARG A 214 -3.17 -2.06 -23.49
CA ARG A 214 -2.75 -2.61 -24.78
C ARG A 214 -3.73 -2.03 -25.79
N ARG A 215 -3.29 -1.09 -26.63
CA ARG A 215 -3.99 -0.83 -27.89
C ARG A 215 -4.11 -2.20 -28.55
N SER A 216 -5.33 -2.68 -28.69
CA SER A 216 -5.66 -3.82 -29.52
C SER A 216 -5.03 -3.54 -30.89
N TYR A 217 -3.96 -4.26 -31.22
CA TYR A 217 -3.46 -4.37 -32.58
C TYR A 217 -4.46 -5.25 -33.35
N ALA A 218 -5.67 -4.74 -33.52
CA ALA A 218 -6.66 -5.20 -34.48
C ALA A 218 -6.68 -4.17 -35.62
N GLY A 219 -5.55 -4.06 -36.32
CA GLY A 219 -5.39 -3.29 -37.54
C GLY A 219 -4.87 -4.25 -38.59
N GLY A 220 -5.79 -4.79 -39.39
CA GLY A 220 -5.53 -5.81 -40.39
C GLY A 220 -4.38 -5.45 -41.34
N SER A 221 -3.59 -6.46 -41.67
CA SER A 221 -2.75 -6.44 -42.86
C SER A 221 -3.65 -6.30 -44.09
N PRO A 222 -3.46 -5.29 -44.96
CA PRO A 222 -3.82 -5.44 -46.35
C PRO A 222 -2.68 -6.22 -47.01
N HIS A 223 -2.96 -7.47 -47.39
CA HIS A 223 -2.14 -8.15 -48.39
C HIS A 223 -2.12 -7.30 -49.68
N PRO A 224 -0.97 -7.10 -50.33
CA PRO A 224 -0.98 -6.60 -51.69
C PRO A 224 -1.49 -7.74 -52.59
N VAL A 225 -2.59 -7.47 -53.29
CA VAL A 225 -3.04 -8.30 -54.40
C VAL A 225 -2.04 -8.11 -55.54
N SER A 226 -1.58 -9.24 -56.09
CA SER A 226 -0.66 -9.37 -57.22
C SER A 226 -1.08 -8.60 -58.47
#